data_AF-A0AA39K1R1-F1
#
_entry.id   AF-A0AA39K1R1-F1
#
_cell.length_a   1.000
_cell.length_b   1.000
_cell.length_c   1.000
_cell.angle_alpha   90.00
_cell.angle_beta   90.00
_cell.angle_gamma   90.00
#
_symmetry.space_group_name_H-M   'P 1'
#
loop_
_entity.id
_entity.type
_entity.pdbx_description
1 polymer ?
#
loop_
_entity_poly.entity_id
_entity_poly.type
_entity_poly.pdbx_seq_one_letter_code
_entity_poly.pdbx_strand_id
1 'polypeptide(L)'
;MAGNITFTKTSSDGPLFTINGDDIMFNGMGYLFDMSFIDMFLGDGLLFTIDGDDITFNSGNGAKYWDGEGTNGGVDKPHPFLKFKGSGTYSDFTVLNSPAQAISISNSDGLIFDSITVDNSDGDDDDLGHNTDGFNVSADDVTIQNSIVK
;
A
#
# COMPACT_ATOMS: atom_id res chain seq x y z
N MET A 1 -20.34 5.13 6.73
CA MET A 1 -20.83 3.85 6.17
C MET A 1 -19.81 2.81 6.58
N ALA A 2 -20.21 1.69 7.21
CA ALA A 2 -19.29 0.62 7.60
C ALA A 2 -19.41 -0.53 6.60
N GLY A 3 -18.29 -1.02 6.08
CA GLY A 3 -18.25 -2.08 5.07
C GLY A 3 -17.16 -1.84 4.03
N ASN A 4 -16.80 -2.89 3.31
CA ASN A 4 -15.85 -2.81 2.20
C ASN A 4 -16.40 -1.90 1.09
N ILE A 5 -15.51 -1.12 0.47
CA ILE A 5 -15.82 -0.38 -0.76
C ILE A 5 -15.31 -1.24 -1.91
N THR A 6 -16.21 -1.59 -2.84
CA THR A 6 -15.89 -2.37 -4.04
C THR A 6 -16.38 -1.61 -5.26
N PHE A 7 -15.50 -1.39 -6.23
CA PHE A 7 -15.86 -0.84 -7.53
C PHE A 7 -16.09 -1.99 -8.51
N THR A 8 -17.22 -1.97 -9.22
CA THR A 8 -17.46 -2.89 -10.33
C THR A 8 -16.69 -2.44 -11.56
N LYS A 9 -16.16 -3.39 -12.35
CA LYS A 9 -15.48 -3.12 -13.64
C LYS A 9 -16.30 -2.15 -14.50
N THR A 10 -15.68 -1.07 -14.95
CA THR A 10 -16.24 -0.15 -15.94
C THR A 10 -15.32 -0.07 -17.16
N SER A 11 -15.86 0.28 -18.33
CA SER A 11 -15.11 0.42 -19.59
C SER A 11 -15.00 1.89 -20.01
N SER A 12 -14.75 2.78 -19.05
CA SER A 12 -14.73 4.23 -19.28
C SER A 12 -13.33 4.70 -19.64
N ASP A 13 -13.19 5.55 -20.67
CA ASP A 13 -11.93 6.17 -21.12
C ASP A 13 -11.41 7.30 -20.20
N GLY A 14 -11.97 7.45 -19.00
CA GLY A 14 -11.57 8.44 -18.00
C GLY A 14 -11.45 7.81 -16.60
N PRO A 15 -10.94 8.57 -15.61
CA PRO A 15 -10.77 8.03 -14.26
C PRO A 15 -12.15 7.64 -13.72
N LEU A 16 -12.27 6.37 -13.32
CA LEU A 16 -13.50 5.87 -12.72
C LEU A 16 -13.86 6.64 -11.44
N PHE A 17 -12.84 7.15 -10.75
CA PHE A 17 -12.95 7.96 -9.56
C PHE A 17 -11.69 8.80 -9.39
N THR A 18 -11.85 10.08 -9.08
CA THR A 18 -10.75 10.99 -8.75
C THR A 18 -11.00 11.52 -7.34
N ILE A 19 -10.01 11.36 -6.45
CA ILE A 19 -9.94 12.13 -5.22
C ILE A 19 -8.77 13.08 -5.37
N ASN A 20 -9.06 14.36 -5.26
CA ASN A 20 -8.09 15.44 -5.35
C ASN A 20 -8.25 16.32 -4.11
N GLY A 21 -7.14 16.62 -3.45
CA GLY A 21 -7.08 17.44 -2.24
C GLY A 21 -5.80 17.18 -1.46
N ASP A 22 -5.41 18.17 -0.66
CA ASP A 22 -4.33 18.03 0.31
C ASP A 22 -4.87 17.31 1.56
N ASP A 23 -4.03 16.56 2.29
CA ASP A 23 -4.41 15.83 3.52
C ASP A 23 -5.54 14.79 3.37
N ILE A 24 -5.55 14.00 2.29
CA ILE A 24 -6.55 12.92 2.12
C ILE A 24 -6.21 11.73 3.03
N MET A 25 -6.98 11.57 4.11
CA MET A 25 -6.89 10.41 5.02
C MET A 25 -7.97 9.36 4.72
N PHE A 26 -7.55 8.18 4.27
CA PHE A 26 -8.43 7.00 4.21
C PHE A 26 -8.33 6.19 5.51
N ASN A 27 -9.35 6.28 6.36
CA ASN A 27 -9.47 5.44 7.56
C ASN A 27 -10.38 4.23 7.28
N GLY A 28 -9.79 3.10 6.90
CA GLY A 28 -10.53 1.87 6.61
C GLY A 28 -11.14 1.19 7.85
N MET A 29 -10.75 1.55 9.07
CA MET A 29 -11.19 0.90 10.32
C MET A 29 -11.08 -0.65 10.32
N GLY A 30 -10.17 -1.22 9.52
CA GLY A 30 -10.01 -2.66 9.33
C GLY A 30 -10.79 -3.27 8.14
N TYR A 31 -11.54 -2.46 7.38
CA TYR A 31 -12.14 -2.86 6.11
C TYR A 31 -11.17 -2.63 4.95
N LEU A 32 -11.26 -3.52 3.95
CA LEU A 32 -10.42 -3.47 2.76
C LEU A 32 -11.01 -2.48 1.75
N PHE A 33 -10.16 -1.59 1.24
CA PHE A 33 -10.40 -0.95 -0.06
C PHE A 33 -9.93 -1.94 -1.12
N ASP A 34 -10.82 -2.87 -1.47
CA ASP A 34 -10.49 -4.01 -2.31
C ASP A 34 -10.40 -3.59 -3.78
N MET A 35 -9.18 -3.26 -4.22
CA MET A 35 -8.85 -3.00 -5.62
C MET A 35 -8.41 -4.27 -6.36
N SER A 36 -8.52 -5.46 -5.78
CA SER A 36 -8.02 -6.70 -6.41
C SER A 36 -8.76 -7.07 -7.71
N PHE A 37 -9.97 -6.53 -7.91
CA PHE A 37 -10.77 -6.68 -9.13
C PHE A 37 -10.59 -5.53 -10.14
N ILE A 38 -9.87 -4.48 -9.74
CA ILE A 38 -9.38 -3.49 -10.68
C ILE A 38 -8.11 -4.11 -11.28
N ASP A 39 -8.25 -4.71 -12.47
CA ASP A 39 -7.15 -4.65 -13.43
C ASP A 39 -6.87 -3.16 -13.61
N MET A 40 -5.92 -2.59 -12.84
CA MET A 40 -5.58 -1.16 -12.92
C MET A 40 -4.93 -0.79 -14.27
N PHE A 41 -4.93 -1.74 -15.20
CA PHE A 41 -4.43 -1.65 -16.55
C PHE A 41 -5.32 -2.50 -17.47
N LEU A 42 -6.38 -1.92 -18.00
CA LEU A 42 -6.91 -2.36 -19.30
C LEU A 42 -7.08 -1.13 -20.20
N GLY A 43 -6.00 -0.78 -20.90
CA GLY A 43 -5.99 0.12 -22.06
C GLY A 43 -5.54 1.54 -21.75
N ASP A 44 -4.29 1.87 -22.13
CA ASP A 44 -3.76 3.18 -22.55
C ASP A 44 -4.31 4.47 -21.88
N GLY A 45 -4.62 4.43 -20.59
CA GLY A 45 -5.13 5.59 -19.84
C GLY A 45 -4.98 5.43 -18.33
N LEU A 46 -4.67 6.53 -17.65
CA LEU A 46 -4.49 6.60 -16.18
C LEU A 46 -5.84 6.35 -15.49
N LEU A 47 -5.99 5.20 -14.83
CA LEU A 47 -7.27 4.70 -14.32
C LEU A 47 -7.61 5.17 -12.89
N PHE A 48 -6.59 5.40 -12.07
CA PHE A 48 -6.74 5.87 -10.69
C PHE A 48 -5.52 6.70 -10.32
N THR A 49 -5.75 7.92 -9.86
CA THR A 49 -4.73 8.82 -9.35
C THR A 49 -5.14 9.19 -7.94
N ILE A 50 -4.27 8.89 -6.97
CA ILE A 50 -4.27 9.62 -5.70
C ILE A 50 -3.13 10.61 -5.85
N ASP A 51 -3.48 11.87 -6.02
CA ASP A 51 -2.56 12.99 -6.21
C ASP A 51 -2.78 13.97 -5.07
N GLY A 52 -1.70 14.37 -4.41
CA GLY A 52 -1.73 15.22 -3.23
C GLY A 52 -0.42 15.11 -2.45
N ASP A 53 0.03 16.24 -1.91
CA ASP A 53 1.15 16.28 -0.98
C ASP A 53 0.66 15.65 0.35
N ASP A 54 1.36 14.64 0.88
CA ASP A 54 1.06 13.94 2.16
C ASP A 54 -0.09 12.88 2.17
N ILE A 55 -0.16 12.01 1.15
CA ILE A 55 -1.07 10.84 1.18
C ILE A 55 -0.57 9.80 2.19
N THR A 56 -1.36 9.55 3.24
CA THR A 56 -1.04 8.54 4.26
C THR A 56 -2.00 7.35 4.21
N PHE A 57 -1.47 6.16 3.95
CA PHE A 57 -2.20 4.89 4.10
C PHE A 57 -2.13 4.41 5.55
N ASN A 58 -2.86 5.10 6.46
CA ASN A 58 -2.91 4.75 7.89
C ASN A 58 -3.89 3.60 8.18
N SER A 59 -3.77 2.48 7.44
CA SER A 59 -4.71 1.36 7.52
C SER A 59 -4.07 0.04 7.99
N GLY A 60 -2.79 0.04 8.37
CA GLY A 60 -2.13 -1.17 8.83
C GLY A 60 -2.59 -1.59 10.23
N ASN A 61 -2.78 -0.63 11.15
CA ASN A 61 -3.12 -0.91 12.57
C ASN A 61 -2.23 -2.02 13.16
N GLY A 62 -0.95 -2.03 12.82
CA GLY A 62 -0.04 -3.13 13.12
C GLY A 62 -0.04 -3.55 14.58
N ALA A 63 -0.14 -2.58 15.51
CA ALA A 63 -0.25 -2.82 16.95
C ALA A 63 -1.42 -3.74 17.38
N LYS A 64 -2.46 -3.91 16.55
CA LYS A 64 -3.53 -4.90 16.81
C LYS A 64 -3.13 -6.34 16.52
N TYR A 65 -2.10 -6.54 15.70
CA TYR A 65 -1.67 -7.83 15.18
C TYR A 65 -0.25 -8.21 15.64
N TRP A 66 0.58 -7.23 15.99
CA TRP A 66 1.95 -7.41 16.44
C TRP A 66 2.00 -8.15 17.77
N ASP A 67 2.71 -9.28 17.75
CA ASP A 67 2.84 -10.24 18.84
C ASP A 67 4.26 -10.83 18.95
N GLY A 68 5.23 -10.24 18.23
CA GLY A 68 6.63 -10.66 18.17
C GLY A 68 6.92 -11.84 17.23
N GLU A 69 5.89 -12.51 16.68
CA GLU A 69 6.05 -13.73 15.86
C GLU A 69 5.97 -13.45 14.35
N GLY A 70 5.42 -12.30 13.97
CA GLY A 70 5.29 -11.90 12.57
C GLY A 70 4.51 -12.93 11.76
N THR A 71 4.96 -13.25 10.56
CA THR A 71 4.35 -14.28 9.69
C THR A 71 4.87 -15.70 9.98
N ASN A 72 5.67 -15.91 11.02
CA ASN A 72 6.16 -17.23 11.41
C ASN A 72 5.19 -17.98 12.35
N GLY A 73 4.20 -17.30 12.92
CA GLY A 73 3.22 -17.86 13.84
C GLY A 73 2.37 -16.80 14.54
N GLY A 74 1.63 -17.20 15.59
CA GLY A 74 0.85 -16.29 16.42
C GLY A 74 -0.48 -15.85 15.79
N VAL A 75 -0.80 -14.56 15.93
CA VAL A 75 -1.98 -13.91 15.36
C VAL A 75 -1.82 -13.79 13.84
N ASP A 76 -2.87 -14.16 13.10
CA ASP A 76 -2.93 -13.98 11.65
C ASP A 76 -2.83 -12.49 11.28
N LYS A 77 -1.82 -12.15 10.46
CA LYS A 77 -1.51 -10.79 10.01
C LYS A 77 -1.89 -10.64 8.54
N PRO A 78 -2.64 -9.60 8.12
CA PRO A 78 -2.78 -9.28 6.70
C PRO A 78 -1.43 -8.90 6.07
N HIS A 79 -1.01 -9.59 5.00
CA HIS A 79 0.25 -9.31 4.32
C HIS A 79 0.25 -9.81 2.84
N PRO A 80 0.99 -9.16 1.92
CA PRO A 80 1.60 -7.83 2.08
C PRO A 80 0.51 -6.76 2.23
N PHE A 81 0.83 -5.64 2.86
CA PHE A 81 -0.15 -4.59 3.10
C PHE A 81 -0.54 -3.83 1.82
N LEU A 82 0.43 -3.56 0.94
CA LEU A 82 0.23 -3.00 -0.39
C LEU A 82 0.88 -3.88 -1.45
N LYS A 83 0.25 -3.98 -2.63
CA LYS A 83 0.77 -4.73 -3.78
C LYS A 83 0.77 -3.88 -5.03
N PHE A 84 1.92 -3.78 -5.69
CA PHE A 84 2.12 -3.08 -6.96
C PHE A 84 2.57 -4.03 -8.06
N LYS A 85 2.07 -3.77 -9.28
CA LYS A 85 2.42 -4.43 -10.55
C LYS A 85 2.26 -3.44 -11.71
N GLY A 86 2.82 -3.76 -12.88
CA GLY A 86 2.70 -2.93 -14.07
C GLY A 86 3.81 -1.89 -14.14
N SER A 87 3.49 -0.65 -14.52
CA SER A 87 4.46 0.44 -14.69
C SER A 87 3.96 1.72 -14.05
N GLY A 88 4.83 2.72 -13.91
CA GLY A 88 4.46 4.04 -13.42
C GLY A 88 5.38 4.58 -12.33
N THR A 89 5.11 5.81 -11.90
CA THR A 89 5.82 6.47 -10.79
C THR A 89 4.86 6.69 -9.64
N TYR A 90 5.27 6.30 -8.45
CA TYR A 90 4.55 6.50 -7.20
C TYR A 90 5.44 7.30 -6.26
N SER A 91 4.94 8.42 -5.78
CA SER A 91 5.73 9.38 -5.02
C SER A 91 5.02 9.85 -3.76
N ASP A 92 5.81 10.29 -2.79
CA ASP A 92 5.38 11.12 -1.65
C ASP A 92 4.18 10.55 -0.86
N PHE A 93 4.22 9.25 -0.56
CA PHE A 93 3.24 8.62 0.33
C PHE A 93 3.89 7.85 1.48
N THR A 94 3.12 7.73 2.57
CA THR A 94 3.53 7.00 3.77
C THR A 94 2.70 5.74 4.00
N VAL A 95 3.37 4.62 4.27
CA VAL A 95 2.81 3.40 4.83
C VAL A 95 3.12 3.38 6.32
N LEU A 96 2.10 3.49 7.16
CA LEU A 96 2.26 3.53 8.62
C LEU A 96 1.74 2.24 9.24
N ASN A 97 2.57 1.62 10.09
CA ASN A 97 2.23 0.50 10.98
C ASN A 97 1.59 -0.70 10.26
N SER A 98 2.26 -1.27 9.25
CA SER A 98 1.81 -2.48 8.55
C SER A 98 1.81 -3.72 9.48
N PRO A 99 0.81 -4.61 9.41
CA PRO A 99 0.74 -5.81 10.27
C PRO A 99 1.94 -6.74 10.16
N ALA A 100 2.49 -6.87 8.96
CA ALA A 100 3.76 -7.53 8.63
C ALA A 100 4.36 -6.83 7.41
N GLN A 101 4.66 -7.54 6.31
CA GLN A 101 5.34 -6.97 5.14
C GLN A 101 4.53 -5.82 4.54
N ALA A 102 5.15 -4.66 4.33
CA ALA A 102 4.50 -3.44 3.89
C ALA A 102 4.19 -3.47 2.39
N ILE A 103 5.19 -3.30 1.52
CA ILE A 103 5.00 -3.14 0.07
C ILE A 103 5.51 -4.38 -0.67
N SER A 104 4.69 -4.99 -1.53
CA SER A 104 5.11 -6.05 -2.45
C SER A 104 5.07 -5.57 -3.90
N ILE A 105 6.17 -5.73 -4.62
CA ILE A 105 6.31 -5.35 -6.03
C ILE A 105 6.54 -6.62 -6.86
N SER A 106 5.75 -6.82 -7.90
CA SER A 106 5.87 -7.98 -8.81
C SER A 106 5.44 -7.61 -10.22
N ASN A 107 5.88 -8.33 -11.26
CA ASN A 107 5.47 -8.09 -12.66
C ASN A 107 5.58 -6.60 -13.06
N SER A 108 6.77 -6.03 -12.92
CA SER A 108 7.05 -4.63 -13.27
C SER A 108 7.42 -4.47 -14.74
N ASP A 109 7.08 -3.32 -15.31
CA ASP A 109 7.40 -2.83 -16.66
C ASP A 109 7.86 -1.36 -16.56
N GLY A 110 8.74 -1.07 -15.60
CA GLY A 110 9.22 0.28 -15.29
C GLY A 110 8.46 0.95 -14.14
N LEU A 111 8.51 0.35 -12.94
CA LEU A 111 8.00 0.98 -11.72
C LEU A 111 9.08 1.85 -11.06
N ILE A 112 8.69 3.07 -10.67
CA ILE A 112 9.53 3.99 -9.89
C ILE A 112 8.78 4.32 -8.60
N PHE A 113 9.43 4.12 -7.47
CA PHE A 113 9.00 4.56 -6.15
C PHE A 113 9.96 5.65 -5.69
N ASP A 114 9.45 6.86 -5.45
CA ASP A 114 10.25 8.02 -5.07
C ASP A 114 9.73 8.64 -3.77
N SER A 115 10.58 8.91 -2.79
CA SER A 115 10.18 9.55 -1.53
C SER A 115 9.11 8.80 -0.74
N ILE A 116 9.10 7.46 -0.81
CA ILE A 116 8.15 6.64 -0.05
C ILE A 116 8.65 6.44 1.37
N THR A 117 7.78 6.66 2.36
CA THR A 117 8.09 6.33 3.75
C THR A 117 7.33 5.09 4.17
N VAL A 118 8.03 4.04 4.61
CA VAL A 118 7.44 2.95 5.40
C VAL A 118 7.86 3.17 6.84
N ASP A 119 6.92 3.48 7.71
CA ASP A 119 7.17 3.74 9.12
C ASP A 119 6.44 2.70 9.97
N ASN A 120 7.20 1.74 10.49
CA ASN A 120 6.75 0.72 11.43
C ASN A 120 7.45 0.88 12.78
N SER A 121 7.96 2.08 13.09
CA SER A 121 8.74 2.33 14.32
C SER A 121 7.97 2.06 15.61
N ASP A 122 6.65 2.15 15.61
CA ASP A 122 5.82 1.74 16.76
C ASP A 122 5.92 0.23 17.04
N GLY A 123 6.36 -0.57 16.08
CA GLY A 123 6.58 -2.01 16.24
C GLY A 123 7.83 -2.36 17.07
N ASP A 124 8.72 -1.41 17.31
CA ASP A 124 9.86 -1.60 18.22
C ASP A 124 9.43 -1.66 19.68
N ASP A 125 8.24 -1.13 20.01
CA ASP A 125 7.70 -1.20 21.38
C ASP A 125 7.46 -2.66 21.76
N ASP A 126 8.09 -3.08 22.87
CA ASP A 126 8.11 -4.47 23.35
C ASP A 126 8.54 -5.53 22.31
N ASP A 127 9.31 -5.16 21.28
CA ASP A 127 9.75 -6.02 20.17
C ASP A 127 8.58 -6.76 19.46
N LEU A 128 7.40 -6.12 19.37
CA LEU A 128 6.19 -6.76 18.88
C LEU A 128 6.10 -6.82 17.34
N GLY A 129 6.70 -5.86 16.65
CA GLY A 129 6.78 -5.81 15.20
C GLY A 129 7.74 -6.88 14.65
N HIS A 130 7.27 -7.74 13.75
CA HIS A 130 8.10 -8.77 13.13
C HIS A 130 7.66 -9.06 11.70
N ASN A 131 8.62 -9.36 10.82
CA ASN A 131 8.42 -9.46 9.36
C ASN A 131 7.80 -8.19 8.73
N THR A 132 8.18 -7.01 9.23
CA THR A 132 7.72 -5.69 8.79
C THR A 132 8.54 -5.14 7.61
N ASP A 133 8.85 -6.00 6.64
CA ASP A 133 9.65 -5.69 5.45
C ASP A 133 9.12 -4.43 4.74
N GLY A 134 9.99 -3.45 4.48
CA GLY A 134 9.60 -2.22 3.78
C GLY A 134 9.15 -2.48 2.34
N PHE A 135 10.04 -3.09 1.54
CA PHE A 135 9.78 -3.44 0.14
C PHE A 135 10.20 -4.88 -0.15
N ASN A 136 9.25 -5.70 -0.58
CA ASN A 136 9.47 -7.05 -1.07
C ASN A 136 9.32 -7.08 -2.60
N VAL A 137 10.45 -7.14 -3.29
CA VAL A 137 10.54 -7.02 -4.76
C VAL A 137 10.76 -8.38 -5.41
N SER A 138 9.89 -8.75 -6.33
CA SER A 138 10.00 -9.93 -7.20
C SER A 138 9.60 -9.54 -8.62
N ALA A 139 10.39 -8.63 -9.20
CA ALA A 139 10.18 -8.07 -10.53
C ALA A 139 11.51 -7.53 -11.10
N ASP A 140 11.51 -7.30 -12.42
CA ASP A 140 12.57 -6.58 -13.14
C ASP A 140 12.23 -5.09 -13.28
N ASP A 141 13.18 -4.24 -13.66
CA ASP A 141 12.93 -2.83 -14.00
C ASP A 141 12.13 -2.04 -12.94
N VAL A 142 12.63 -2.09 -11.69
CA VAL A 142 12.11 -1.33 -10.55
C VAL A 142 13.17 -0.37 -10.05
N THR A 143 12.80 0.90 -9.86
CA THR A 143 13.61 1.89 -9.14
C THR A 143 12.92 2.25 -7.84
N ILE A 144 13.63 2.16 -6.72
CA ILE A 144 13.20 2.69 -5.42
C ILE A 144 14.24 3.71 -5.00
N GLN A 145 13.85 4.96 -4.84
CA GLN A 145 14.75 6.08 -4.57
C GLN A 145 14.16 7.03 -3.53
N ASN A 146 15.03 7.76 -2.85
CA ASN A 146 14.71 8.76 -1.81
C ASN A 146 13.75 8.28 -0.70
N SER A 147 13.59 6.96 -0.55
CA SER A 147 12.62 6.35 0.34
C SER A 147 13.24 6.07 1.72
N ILE A 148 12.39 6.07 2.74
CA ILE A 148 12.76 5.83 4.15
C ILE A 148 12.02 4.58 4.63
N VAL A 149 12.72 3.68 5.31
CA VAL A 149 12.12 2.53 6.01
C VAL A 149 12.55 2.61 7.46
N LYS A 150 11.58 2.56 8.37
CA LYS A 150 11.78 2.50 9.81
C LYS A 150 11.00 1.31 10.36
#